data_AF-A0A930WPU4-F1
#
_entry.id   AF-A0A930WPU4-F1
#
_cell.length_a   1.000
_cell.length_b   1.000
_cell.length_c   1.000
_cell.angle_alpha   90.00
_cell.angle_beta   90.00
_cell.angle_gamma   90.00
#
_symmetry.space_group_name_H-M   'P 1'
#
loop_
_entity.id
_entity.type
_entity.pdbx_description
1 polymer ?
#
loop_
_entity_poly.entity_id
_entity_poly.type
_entity_poly.pdbx_seq_one_letter_code
_entity_poly.pdbx_strand_id
1 'polypeptide(L)'
;MTQKQWKMISTIISIIIVVVFALYKAFGEQKATNKSNTHSSSKTSQGASDSSFTGTNFDYFESLKKYPFKYVYGADGDTFHLSYEGKEFKVRLLIVDAP
;
A
#
# COMPACT_ATOMS: atom_id res chain seq x y z
N MET A 1 -9.56 -16.22 40.13
CA MET A 1 -8.45 -15.29 39.81
C MET A 1 -8.28 -14.34 40.98
N THR A 2 -7.10 -14.27 41.59
CA THR A 2 -6.93 -13.49 42.83
C THR A 2 -6.71 -12.00 42.54
N GLN A 3 -7.10 -11.11 43.47
CA GLN A 3 -6.90 -9.66 43.35
C GLN A 3 -5.45 -9.28 43.03
N LYS A 4 -4.49 -10.05 43.56
CA LYS A 4 -3.05 -9.89 43.29
C LYS A 4 -2.70 -10.21 41.83
N GLN A 5 -3.30 -11.27 41.26
CA GLN A 5 -3.09 -11.63 39.85
C GLN A 5 -3.69 -10.59 38.90
N TRP A 6 -4.88 -10.07 39.19
CA TRP A 6 -5.52 -9.03 38.37
C TRP A 6 -4.71 -7.73 38.35
N LYS A 7 -4.15 -7.33 39.50
CA LYS A 7 -3.24 -6.17 39.59
C LYS A 7 -1.96 -6.38 38.77
N MET A 8 -1.33 -7.55 38.84
CA MET A 8 -0.12 -7.84 38.05
C MET A 8 -0.39 -7.80 36.55
N ILE A 9 -1.53 -8.34 36.10
CA ILE A 9 -1.91 -8.36 34.68
C ILE A 9 -2.22 -6.94 34.17
N SER A 10 -2.93 -6.14 34.97
CA SER A 10 -3.22 -4.74 34.64
C SER A 10 -1.93 -3.92 34.46
N THR A 11 -0.94 -4.11 35.34
CA THR A 11 0.36 -3.44 35.22
C THR A 11 1.12 -3.83 33.95
N ILE A 12 1.13 -5.12 33.59
CA ILE A 12 1.81 -5.61 32.38
C ILE A 12 1.16 -5.03 31.11
N ILE A 13 -0.17 -5.02 31.05
CA ILE A 13 -0.91 -4.47 29.89
C ILE A 13 -0.61 -2.97 29.72
N SER A 14 -0.56 -2.21 30.82
CA SER A 14 -0.23 -0.79 30.78
C SER A 14 1.16 -0.52 30.19
N ILE A 15 2.16 -1.31 30.57
CA ILE A 15 3.53 -1.18 30.03
C ILE A 15 3.57 -1.46 28.53
N ILE A 16 2.86 -2.50 28.07
CA ILE A 16 2.81 -2.86 26.65
C ILE A 16 2.22 -1.71 25.81
N ILE A 17 1.14 -1.09 26.28
CA ILE A 17 0.49 0.03 25.58
C ILE A 17 1.46 1.22 25.43
N VAL A 18 2.22 1.54 26.47
CA VAL A 18 3.21 2.63 26.43
C VAL A 18 4.32 2.34 25.41
N VAL A 19 4.84 1.11 25.37
CA VAL A 19 5.88 0.70 24.42
C VAL A 19 5.38 0.75 22.98
N VAL A 20 4.17 0.25 22.72
CA VAL A 20 3.56 0.28 21.38
C VAL A 20 3.34 1.72 20.92
N PHE A 21 2.87 2.61 21.80
CA PHE A 21 2.65 4.01 21.48
C PHE A 21 3.96 4.76 21.16
N ALA A 22 5.02 4.50 21.92
CA ALA A 22 6.34 5.08 21.67
C ALA A 22 6.94 4.62 20.32
N LEU A 23 6.81 3.32 19.99
CA LEU A 23 7.22 2.79 18.69
C LEU A 23 6.41 3.38 17.54
N TYR A 24 5.10 3.57 17.73
CA TYR A 24 4.24 4.19 16.71
C TYR A 24 4.65 5.62 16.41
N LYS A 25 5.04 6.40 17.43
CA LYS A 25 5.59 7.75 17.26
C LYS A 25 6.96 7.75 16.58
N ALA A 26 7.85 6.82 16.93
CA ALA A 26 9.18 6.73 16.35
C ALA A 26 9.19 6.24 14.88
N PHE A 27 8.27 5.35 14.51
CA PHE A 27 8.14 4.86 13.12
C PHE A 27 7.25 5.73 12.23
N GLY A 28 6.41 6.60 12.80
CA GLY A 28 5.52 7.49 12.05
C GLY A 28 6.20 8.70 11.40
N GLU A 29 7.47 8.99 11.71
CA GLU A 29 8.26 10.07 11.09
C GLU A 29 9.44 9.53 10.26
N GLN A 30 9.16 8.68 9.26
CA GLN A 30 10.07 8.55 8.12
C GLN A 30 9.81 9.71 7.15
N LYS A 31 10.47 10.84 7.39
CA LYS A 31 10.53 11.92 6.41
C LYS A 31 11.31 11.41 5.20
N ALA A 32 10.60 11.10 4.12
CA ALA A 32 11.18 10.75 2.85
C ALA A 32 11.96 11.96 2.29
N THR A 33 13.28 11.93 2.41
CA THR A 33 14.16 12.85 1.69
C THR A 33 14.25 12.40 0.24
N ASN A 34 13.20 12.65 -0.54
CA ASN A 34 13.20 12.38 -1.98
C ASN A 34 13.93 13.50 -2.72
N LYS A 35 15.13 13.19 -3.22
CA LYS A 35 15.85 13.98 -4.23
C LYS A 35 15.02 13.95 -5.52
N SER A 36 14.38 15.07 -5.87
CA SER A 36 13.58 15.24 -7.08
C SER A 36 14.47 15.35 -8.31
N ASN A 37 14.46 14.34 -9.17
CA ASN A 37 14.75 14.52 -10.59
C ASN A 37 13.41 14.76 -11.30
N THR A 38 13.08 16.03 -11.52
CA THR A 38 11.88 16.45 -12.23
C THR A 38 12.01 16.10 -13.72
N HIS A 39 11.32 15.05 -14.16
CA HIS A 39 10.97 14.90 -15.58
C HIS A 39 9.51 15.32 -15.73
N SER A 40 9.30 16.58 -16.11
CA SER A 40 7.97 17.12 -16.41
C SER A 40 7.41 16.44 -17.65
N SER A 41 6.57 15.42 -17.47
CA SER A 41 5.56 15.06 -18.45
C SER A 41 4.22 15.60 -17.96
N SER A 42 3.83 16.75 -18.49
CA SER A 42 2.51 17.34 -18.28
C SER A 42 1.47 16.50 -19.02
N LYS A 43 0.95 15.47 -18.37
CA LYS A 43 -0.40 15.01 -18.68
C LYS A 43 -1.34 15.84 -17.81
N THR A 44 -2.11 16.70 -18.45
CA THR A 44 -3.26 17.37 -17.82
C THR A 44 -4.16 16.30 -17.22
N SER A 45 -4.08 16.13 -15.91
CA SER A 45 -4.96 15.29 -15.10
C SER A 45 -6.36 15.88 -15.16
N GLN A 46 -7.12 15.50 -16.17
CA GLN A 46 -8.51 15.91 -16.30
C GLN A 46 -9.33 15.05 -15.33
N GLY A 47 -9.55 15.61 -14.14
CA GLY A 47 -10.57 15.20 -13.19
C GLY A 47 -10.32 13.84 -12.53
N ALA A 48 -9.63 13.86 -11.39
CA ALA A 48 -9.92 12.89 -10.33
C ALA A 48 -11.32 13.21 -9.78
N SER A 49 -12.35 12.88 -10.56
CA SER A 49 -13.70 12.70 -10.03
C SER A 49 -13.68 11.44 -9.18
N ASP A 50 -14.52 11.40 -8.14
CA ASP A 50 -14.71 10.33 -7.13
C ASP A 50 -15.09 8.94 -7.72
N SER A 51 -14.37 8.49 -8.72
CA SER A 51 -14.62 7.29 -9.50
C SER A 51 -13.76 6.17 -8.97
N SER A 52 -14.40 5.14 -8.41
CA SER A 52 -13.72 3.90 -8.00
C SER A 52 -13.15 3.18 -9.23
N PHE A 53 -12.09 2.41 -9.01
CA PHE A 53 -11.52 1.58 -10.05
C PHE A 53 -12.53 0.51 -10.51
N THR A 54 -12.76 0.43 -11.82
CA THR A 54 -13.75 -0.47 -12.44
C THR A 54 -13.13 -1.79 -12.93
N GLY A 55 -11.80 -1.92 -12.91
CA GLY A 55 -11.07 -3.05 -13.53
C GLY A 55 -10.55 -2.75 -14.93
N THR A 56 -11.04 -1.68 -15.58
CA THR A 56 -10.69 -1.33 -16.97
C THR A 56 -10.27 0.13 -17.15
N ASN A 57 -10.55 1.01 -16.20
CA ASN A 57 -10.18 2.42 -16.23
C ASN A 57 -8.75 2.66 -15.70
N PHE A 58 -7.73 2.23 -16.44
CA PHE A 58 -6.33 2.36 -16.02
C PHE A 58 -5.83 3.81 -15.85
N ASP A 59 -6.52 4.78 -16.44
CA ASP A 59 -6.26 6.22 -16.22
C ASP A 59 -6.56 6.68 -14.77
N TYR A 60 -7.19 5.82 -13.96
CA TYR A 60 -7.36 6.01 -12.52
C TYR A 60 -6.03 6.11 -11.76
N PHE A 61 -4.99 5.44 -12.26
CA PHE A 61 -3.69 5.41 -11.59
C PHE A 61 -2.80 6.58 -12.05
N GLU A 62 -2.23 7.30 -11.09
CA GLU A 62 -1.22 8.31 -11.39
C GLU A 62 0.03 7.63 -11.96
N SER A 63 0.56 8.19 -13.03
CA SER A 63 1.77 7.68 -13.68
C SER A 63 2.95 7.65 -12.70
N LEU A 64 3.74 6.58 -12.72
CA LEU A 64 4.94 6.36 -11.89
C LEU A 64 4.70 6.29 -10.38
N LYS A 65 3.44 6.35 -9.92
CA LYS A 65 3.08 6.08 -8.53
C LYS A 65 2.92 4.58 -8.30
N LYS A 66 3.45 4.09 -7.20
CA LYS A 66 3.33 2.68 -6.81
C LYS A 66 2.04 2.47 -6.04
N TYR A 67 1.28 1.44 -6.43
CA TYR A 67 0.03 1.05 -5.78
C TYR A 67 0.15 -0.39 -5.28
N PRO A 68 -0.37 -0.71 -4.08
CA PRO A 68 -0.38 -2.07 -3.57
C PRO A 68 -1.50 -2.87 -4.25
N PHE A 69 -1.13 -3.92 -4.97
CA PHE A 69 -2.06 -4.84 -5.61
C PHE A 69 -2.05 -6.20 -4.92
N LYS A 70 -3.20 -6.88 -4.91
CA LYS A 70 -3.27 -8.29 -4.49
C LYS A 70 -2.92 -9.17 -5.68
N TYR A 71 -2.01 -10.10 -5.47
CA TYR A 71 -1.71 -11.13 -6.45
C TYR A 71 -2.82 -12.18 -6.48
N VAL A 72 -3.26 -12.57 -7.69
CA VAL A 72 -4.24 -13.66 -7.88
C VAL A 72 -3.52 -14.89 -8.43
N TYR A 73 -2.99 -14.80 -9.65
CA TYR A 73 -2.15 -15.83 -10.28
C TYR A 73 -1.31 -15.26 -11.43
N GLY A 74 -0.29 -15.99 -11.86
CA GLY A 74 0.54 -15.69 -13.04
C GLY A 74 0.04 -16.47 -14.24
N ALA A 75 -0.14 -15.79 -15.37
CA ALA A 75 -0.56 -16.42 -16.62
C ALA A 75 0.64 -16.96 -17.41
N ASP A 76 1.73 -16.18 -17.45
CA ASP A 76 3.02 -16.52 -18.06
C ASP A 76 4.15 -15.78 -17.32
N GLY A 77 5.35 -15.72 -17.90
CA GLY A 77 6.53 -15.12 -17.26
C GLY A 77 6.50 -13.58 -17.14
N ASP A 78 5.65 -12.90 -17.90
CA ASP A 78 5.54 -11.43 -17.86
C ASP A 78 4.11 -10.93 -17.61
N THR A 79 3.13 -11.82 -17.61
CA THR A 79 1.71 -11.52 -17.52
C THR A 79 1.09 -12.08 -16.25
N PHE A 80 0.36 -11.22 -15.54
CA PHE A 80 -0.19 -11.51 -14.23
C PHE A 80 -1.64 -11.08 -14.12
N HIS A 81 -2.42 -11.85 -13.36
CA HIS A 81 -3.75 -11.46 -12.90
C HIS A 81 -3.64 -10.90 -11.47
N LEU A 82 -4.04 -9.64 -11.32
CA LEU A 82 -3.98 -8.88 -10.08
C LEU A 82 -5.37 -8.42 -9.66
N SER A 83 -5.53 -8.04 -8.39
CA SER A 83 -6.76 -7.50 -7.85
C SER A 83 -6.53 -6.18 -7.10
N TYR A 84 -7.41 -5.21 -7.33
CA TYR A 84 -7.46 -3.92 -6.64
C TYR A 84 -8.92 -3.56 -6.36
N GLU A 85 -9.24 -3.16 -5.12
CA GLU A 85 -10.63 -2.86 -4.72
C GLU A 85 -11.66 -3.97 -5.08
N GLY A 86 -11.20 -5.23 -5.03
CA GLY A 86 -12.02 -6.40 -5.39
C GLY A 86 -12.30 -6.55 -6.89
N LYS A 87 -11.62 -5.78 -7.74
CA LYS A 87 -11.67 -5.92 -9.21
C LYS A 87 -10.41 -6.63 -9.69
N GLU A 88 -10.58 -7.70 -10.43
CA GLU A 88 -9.49 -8.43 -11.05
C GLU A 88 -9.20 -7.88 -12.45
N PHE A 89 -7.92 -7.80 -12.80
CA PHE A 89 -7.46 -7.33 -14.09
C PHE A 89 -6.13 -7.97 -14.47
N LYS A 90 -5.87 -8.02 -15.77
CA LYS A 90 -4.65 -8.58 -16.36
C LYS A 90 -3.65 -7.46 -16.62
N VAL A 91 -2.40 -7.67 -16.24
CA VAL A 91 -1.28 -6.77 -16.54
C VAL A 91 -0.13 -7.53 -17.16
N ARG A 92 0.70 -6.81 -17.90
CA ARG A 92 1.98 -7.30 -18.43
C ARG A 92 3.10 -6.41 -17.92
N LEU A 93 4.24 -7.00 -17.55
CA LEU A 93 5.41 -6.26 -17.11
C LEU A 93 5.89 -5.35 -18.24
N LEU A 94 6.20 -4.11 -17.90
CA LEU A 94 6.85 -3.20 -18.82
C LEU A 94 8.33 -3.56 -18.92
N ILE A 95 8.92 -3.51 -20.12
CA ILE A 95 10.35 -3.74 -20.43
C ILE A 95 10.77 -5.23 -20.39
N VAL A 96 9.98 -6.11 -19.80
CA VAL A 96 10.23 -7.55 -19.78
C VAL A 96 9.38 -8.23 -20.87
N ASP A 97 9.99 -9.14 -21.62
CA ASP A 97 9.33 -10.01 -22.60
C ASP A 97 9.68 -11.45 -22.23
N ALA A 98 8.67 -12.23 -21.85
CA ALA A 98 8.83 -13.63 -21.47
C ALA A 98 8.63 -14.57 -22.68
N PRO A 99 9.38 -15.70 -22.76
CA PRO A 99 9.25 -16.68 -23.84
C PRO A 99 7.89 -17.38 -23.93
#